data_AF-A0A6P6KAK2-F1
#
_entry.id   AF-A0A6P6KAK2-F1
#
_cell.length_a   1.000
_cell.length_b   1.000
_cell.length_c   1.000
_cell.angle_alpha   90.00
_cell.angle_beta   90.00
_cell.angle_gamma   90.00
#
_symmetry.space_group_name_H-M   'P 1'
#
loop_
_entity.id
_entity.type
_entity.pdbx_description
1 polymer ?
#
loop_
_entity_poly.entity_id
_entity_poly.type
_entity_poly.pdbx_seq_one_letter_code
_entity_poly.pdbx_strand_id
1 'polypeptide(L)'
;MTDAMFGSENEHWVCPNDRQLALRAKLHTGWSIHTFQSERQRKAQTLEKRELDLIMSVIHRAEQLEIIEEHRIGRLVERLENMRRSAVGNGLSQCLLCGEVFGLLSSPSVLCLDCCMKVCTKCGIETAGSHKRAQWLCKICSERREGSGSS
;
A
#
# COMPACT_ATOMS: atom_id res chain seq x y z
N MET A 1 -50.79 8.49 -33.90
CA MET A 1 -50.88 9.43 -32.75
C MET A 1 -51.72 8.70 -31.71
N THR A 2 -51.16 8.00 -30.73
CA THR A 2 -50.31 8.43 -29.60
C THR A 2 -49.38 7.27 -29.19
N ASP A 3 -48.05 7.36 -29.25
CA ASP A 3 -47.09 8.00 -28.32
C ASP A 3 -46.97 7.36 -26.92
N ALA A 4 -45.76 6.83 -26.69
CA ALA A 4 -44.96 6.58 -25.49
C ALA A 4 -45.57 6.03 -24.18
N MET A 5 -44.83 5.10 -23.53
CA MET A 5 -44.42 5.12 -22.10
C MET A 5 -44.16 3.70 -21.56
N PHE A 6 -42.98 3.15 -21.84
CA PHE A 6 -42.22 2.37 -20.86
C PHE A 6 -40.74 2.63 -21.13
N GLY A 7 -40.25 3.67 -20.45
CA GLY A 7 -38.86 4.10 -20.49
C GLY A 7 -37.94 2.99 -20.00
N SER A 8 -36.85 2.82 -20.74
CA SER A 8 -35.66 2.08 -20.36
C SER A 8 -34.96 2.81 -19.20
N GLU A 9 -35.41 2.58 -17.97
CA GLU A 9 -34.80 3.16 -16.77
C GLU A 9 -34.40 2.06 -15.77
N ASN A 10 -33.37 1.26 -16.11
CA ASN A 10 -32.40 0.75 -15.12
C ASN A 10 -31.29 -0.09 -15.79
N GLU A 11 -30.47 0.56 -16.62
CA GLU A 11 -29.20 0.00 -17.10
C GLU A 11 -28.07 0.22 -16.08
N HIS A 12 -28.29 -0.15 -14.81
CA HIS A 12 -27.30 0.10 -13.77
C HIS A 12 -26.34 -1.08 -13.64
N TRP A 13 -25.04 -0.82 -13.82
CA TRP A 13 -23.99 -1.75 -13.44
C TRP A 13 -23.97 -1.87 -11.92
N VAL A 14 -24.14 -3.10 -11.40
CA VAL A 14 -24.06 -3.36 -9.97
C VAL A 14 -22.81 -4.19 -9.72
N CYS A 15 -21.93 -3.70 -8.85
CA CYS A 15 -20.74 -4.44 -8.42
C CYS A 15 -21.18 -5.69 -7.64
N PRO A 16 -20.88 -6.90 -8.13
CA PRO A 16 -21.25 -8.13 -7.42
C PRO A 16 -20.43 -8.28 -6.14
N ASN A 17 -20.99 -8.98 -5.15
CA ASN A 17 -20.25 -9.29 -3.92
C ASN A 17 -19.15 -10.34 -4.14
N ASP A 18 -18.18 -10.42 -3.23
CA ASP A 18 -17.00 -11.28 -3.34
C ASP A 18 -17.32 -12.77 -3.55
N ARG A 19 -18.39 -13.28 -2.92
CA ARG A 19 -18.82 -14.68 -3.12
C ARG A 19 -19.29 -14.92 -4.54
N GLN A 20 -20.01 -13.96 -5.11
CA GLN A 20 -20.47 -14.03 -6.49
C GLN A 20 -19.31 -13.86 -7.48
N LEU A 21 -18.33 -12.98 -7.20
CA LEU A 21 -17.11 -12.82 -8.01
C LEU A 21 -16.29 -14.12 -8.05
N ALA A 22 -16.04 -14.73 -6.88
CA ALA A 22 -15.27 -15.97 -6.78
C ALA A 22 -15.96 -17.15 -7.50
N LEU A 23 -17.29 -17.25 -7.39
CA LEU A 23 -18.06 -18.25 -8.11
C LEU A 23 -17.97 -18.05 -9.63
N ARG A 24 -18.08 -16.81 -10.10
CA ARG A 24 -18.02 -16.49 -11.54
C ARG A 24 -16.65 -16.76 -12.15
N ALA A 25 -15.58 -16.48 -11.41
CA ALA A 25 -14.22 -16.83 -11.83
C ALA A 25 -14.07 -18.35 -12.04
N LYS A 26 -14.62 -19.16 -11.11
CA LYS A 26 -14.64 -20.64 -11.26
C LYS A 26 -15.48 -21.13 -12.44
N LEU A 27 -16.55 -20.43 -12.76
CA LEU A 27 -17.44 -20.77 -13.87
C LEU A 27 -17.01 -20.12 -15.20
N HIS A 28 -15.93 -19.33 -15.23
CA HIS A 28 -15.47 -18.57 -16.39
C HIS A 28 -16.55 -17.66 -17.02
N THR A 29 -17.38 -17.03 -16.19
CA THR A 29 -18.54 -16.23 -16.63
C THR A 29 -18.33 -14.71 -16.60
N GLY A 30 -17.08 -14.24 -16.43
CA GLY A 30 -16.71 -12.82 -16.42
C GLY A 30 -16.94 -12.11 -15.07
N TRP A 31 -16.58 -10.82 -15.02
CA TRP A 31 -16.48 -10.05 -13.76
C TRP A 31 -17.67 -9.10 -13.49
N SER A 32 -18.39 -8.66 -14.53
CA SER A 32 -19.46 -7.66 -14.40
C SER A 32 -20.81 -8.18 -14.92
N ILE A 33 -21.90 -7.68 -14.35
CA ILE A 33 -23.29 -8.06 -14.68
C ILE A 33 -24.09 -6.81 -15.06
N HIS A 34 -24.73 -6.87 -16.24
CA HIS A 34 -25.88 -6.03 -16.58
C HIS A 34 -27.15 -6.84 -16.27
N THR A 35 -28.08 -6.27 -15.50
CA THR A 35 -29.20 -7.01 -14.88
C THR A 35 -30.21 -7.63 -15.87
N PHE A 36 -30.11 -7.38 -17.18
CA PHE A 36 -31.11 -7.83 -18.16
C PHE A 36 -30.58 -8.21 -19.57
N GLN A 37 -29.29 -8.55 -19.76
CA GLN A 37 -28.79 -8.93 -21.10
C GLN A 37 -28.85 -10.44 -21.38
N SER A 38 -29.37 -10.80 -22.56
CA SER A 38 -29.39 -12.18 -23.08
C SER A 38 -28.00 -12.66 -23.52
N GLU A 39 -27.77 -13.98 -23.54
CA GLU A 39 -26.56 -14.64 -24.10
C GLU A 39 -26.14 -14.10 -25.48
N ARG A 40 -27.11 -13.67 -26.31
CA ARG A 40 -26.85 -13.06 -27.63
C ARG A 40 -26.18 -11.69 -27.55
N GLN A 41 -26.52 -10.86 -26.57
CA GLN A 41 -25.86 -9.56 -26.36
C GLN A 41 -24.43 -9.73 -25.80
N ARG A 42 -24.18 -10.77 -25.01
CA ARG A 42 -22.81 -11.11 -24.56
C ARG A 42 -21.93 -11.56 -25.73
N LYS A 43 -22.46 -12.35 -26.66
CA LYS A 43 -21.74 -12.70 -27.90
C LYS A 43 -21.49 -11.51 -28.83
N ALA A 44 -22.29 -10.44 -28.73
CA ALA A 44 -22.07 -9.20 -29.47
C ALA A 44 -20.97 -8.30 -28.86
N GLN A 45 -20.45 -8.64 -27.67
CA GLN A 45 -19.32 -7.97 -27.01
C GLN A 45 -17.97 -8.64 -27.33
N THR A 46 -17.86 -9.33 -28.47
CA THR A 46 -16.55 -9.78 -28.95
C THR A 46 -15.76 -8.55 -29.37
N LEU A 47 -14.75 -8.22 -28.57
CA LEU A 47 -13.79 -7.16 -28.86
C LEU A 47 -13.18 -7.39 -30.24
N GLU A 48 -13.14 -6.33 -31.04
CA GLU A 48 -12.36 -6.36 -32.26
C GLU A 48 -10.88 -6.50 -31.92
N LYS A 49 -10.09 -7.08 -32.84
CA LYS A 49 -8.65 -7.28 -32.63
C LYS A 49 -7.95 -5.99 -32.17
N ARG A 50 -8.34 -4.84 -32.73
CA ARG A 50 -7.81 -3.53 -32.36
C ARG A 50 -8.12 -3.13 -30.92
N GLU A 51 -9.34 -3.39 -30.43
CA GLU A 51 -9.73 -3.09 -29.05
C GLU A 51 -9.00 -4.00 -28.07
N LEU A 52 -8.86 -5.28 -28.42
CA LEU A 52 -8.08 -6.23 -27.65
C LEU A 52 -6.60 -5.80 -27.54
N ASP A 53 -6.00 -5.36 -28.65
CA ASP A 53 -4.61 -4.87 -28.68
C ASP A 53 -4.43 -3.65 -27.77
N LEU A 54 -5.41 -2.73 -27.73
CA LEU A 54 -5.38 -1.57 -26.83
C LEU A 54 -5.48 -1.98 -25.36
N ILE A 55 -6.38 -2.90 -25.02
CA ILE A 55 -6.51 -3.44 -23.67
C ILE A 55 -5.23 -4.13 -23.23
N MET A 56 -4.65 -4.97 -24.11
CA MET A 56 -3.40 -5.66 -23.83
C MET A 56 -2.25 -4.68 -23.60
N SER A 57 -2.20 -3.57 -24.36
CA SER A 57 -1.22 -2.50 -24.15
C SER A 57 -1.35 -1.82 -22.79
N VAL A 58 -2.58 -1.61 -22.30
CA VAL A 58 -2.82 -1.08 -20.95
C VAL A 58 -2.35 -2.07 -19.89
N ILE A 59 -2.70 -3.34 -20.02
CA ILE A 59 -2.30 -4.41 -19.09
C ILE A 59 -0.79 -4.49 -19.02
N HIS A 60 -0.11 -4.57 -20.17
CA HIS A 60 1.35 -4.67 -20.20
C HIS A 60 2.02 -3.48 -19.53
N ARG A 61 1.52 -2.25 -19.73
CA ARG A 61 2.03 -1.07 -19.02
C ARG A 61 1.81 -1.15 -17.52
N ALA A 62 0.66 -1.66 -17.08
CA ALA A 62 0.38 -1.86 -15.65
C ALA A 62 1.34 -2.90 -15.04
N GLU A 63 1.58 -4.02 -15.73
CA GLU A 63 2.55 -5.04 -15.30
C GLU A 63 3.98 -4.47 -15.22
N GLN A 64 4.39 -3.64 -16.19
CA GLN A 64 5.70 -2.98 -16.13
C GLN A 64 5.80 -2.03 -14.93
N LEU A 65 4.73 -1.29 -14.62
CA LEU A 65 4.70 -0.44 -13.42
C LEU A 65 4.77 -1.26 -12.14
N GLU A 66 4.10 -2.41 -12.08
CA GLU A 66 4.16 -3.33 -10.93
C GLU A 66 5.57 -3.86 -10.70
N ILE A 67 6.28 -4.28 -11.76
CA ILE A 67 7.67 -4.72 -11.67
C ILE A 67 8.57 -3.59 -11.13
N ILE A 68 8.41 -2.36 -11.65
CA ILE A 68 9.20 -1.21 -11.19
C ILE A 68 8.93 -0.93 -9.71
N GLU A 69 7.67 -1.01 -9.30
CA GLU A 69 7.25 -0.75 -7.93
C GLU A 69 7.73 -1.84 -6.97
N GLU A 70 7.71 -3.11 -7.38
CA GLU A 70 8.29 -4.22 -6.62
C GLU A 70 9.78 -3.98 -6.35
N HIS A 71 10.54 -3.56 -7.37
CA HIS A 71 11.95 -3.20 -7.18
C HIS A 71 12.13 -2.00 -6.25
N ARG A 72 11.24 -0.99 -6.32
CA ARG A 72 11.28 0.18 -5.45
C ARG A 72 11.04 -0.22 -3.99
N ILE A 73 10.00 -1.01 -3.73
CA ILE A 73 9.68 -1.55 -2.41
C ILE A 73 10.82 -2.43 -1.91
N GLY A 74 11.36 -3.31 -2.76
CA GLY A 74 12.49 -4.18 -2.43
C GLY A 74 13.70 -3.40 -1.88
N ARG A 75 14.07 -2.29 -2.53
CA ARG A 75 15.16 -1.42 -2.04
C ARG A 75 14.86 -0.77 -0.69
N LEU A 76 13.61 -0.37 -0.44
CA LEU A 76 13.20 0.20 0.85
C LEU A 76 13.26 -0.83 1.97
N VAL A 77 12.78 -2.04 1.70
CA VAL A 77 12.83 -3.17 2.65
C VAL A 77 14.29 -3.52 2.96
N GLU A 78 15.13 -3.66 1.94
CA GLU A 78 16.55 -3.97 2.12
C GLU A 78 17.27 -2.90 2.96
N ARG A 79 17.03 -1.61 2.67
CA ARG A 79 17.58 -0.51 3.46
C ARG A 79 17.15 -0.61 4.93
N LEU A 80 15.88 -0.87 5.20
CA LEU A 80 15.36 -0.98 6.56
C LEU A 80 15.99 -2.19 7.30
N GLU A 81 16.11 -3.34 6.64
CA GLU A 81 16.75 -4.52 7.21
C GLU A 81 18.25 -4.31 7.44
N ASN A 82 18.94 -3.58 6.55
CA ASN A 82 20.33 -3.18 6.76
C ASN A 82 20.48 -2.31 8.01
N MET A 83 19.62 -1.31 8.20
CA MET A 83 19.66 -0.48 9.40
C MET A 83 19.43 -1.30 10.68
N ARG A 84 18.55 -2.31 10.65
CA ARG A 84 18.34 -3.22 11.79
C ARG A 84 19.56 -4.08 12.06
N ARG A 85 20.16 -4.66 11.03
CA ARG A 85 21.37 -5.50 11.17
C ARG A 85 22.57 -4.71 11.68
N SER A 86 22.68 -3.43 11.33
CA SER A 86 23.76 -2.55 11.78
C SER A 86 23.54 -1.96 13.18
N ALA A 87 22.39 -2.16 13.81
CA ALA A 87 22.14 -1.69 15.17
C ALA A 87 22.92 -2.56 16.18
N VAL A 88 23.70 -1.93 17.07
CA VAL A 88 24.64 -2.64 17.96
C VAL A 88 24.32 -2.54 19.45
N GLY A 89 23.48 -1.59 19.87
CA GLY A 89 23.24 -1.34 21.30
C GLY A 89 22.00 -2.03 21.85
N ASN A 90 21.91 -2.08 23.18
CA ASN A 90 20.81 -2.75 23.87
C ASN A 90 19.55 -1.90 24.06
N GLY A 91 19.58 -0.60 23.76
CA GLY A 91 18.45 0.32 23.92
C GLY A 91 18.02 0.60 25.37
N LEU A 92 18.80 0.19 26.37
CA LEU A 92 18.52 0.35 27.80
C LEU A 92 19.57 1.24 28.50
N SER A 93 20.82 0.76 28.50
CA SER A 93 21.99 1.47 29.01
C SER A 93 22.88 1.99 27.88
N GLN A 94 22.61 1.57 26.64
CA GLN A 94 23.31 1.99 25.44
C GLN A 94 22.30 2.44 24.37
N CYS A 95 22.70 3.36 23.51
CA CYS A 95 21.93 3.74 22.32
C CYS A 95 21.67 2.51 21.45
N LEU A 96 20.41 2.18 21.19
CA LEU A 96 20.01 1.04 20.36
C LEU A 96 20.79 0.97 19.03
N LEU A 97 21.01 2.12 18.39
CA LEU A 97 21.61 2.16 17.06
C LEU A 97 23.14 2.12 17.09
N CYS A 98 23.79 3.10 17.74
CA CYS A 98 25.25 3.24 17.68
C CYS A 98 26.01 2.58 18.84
N GLY A 99 25.32 2.10 19.88
CA GLY A 99 25.95 1.45 21.04
C GLY A 99 26.60 2.41 22.05
N GLU A 100 26.54 3.73 21.86
CA GLU A 100 27.04 4.72 22.83
C GLU A 100 26.39 4.50 24.20
N VAL A 101 27.22 4.34 25.24
CA VAL A 101 26.76 4.12 26.62
C VAL A 101 26.19 5.41 27.19
N PHE A 102 25.05 5.34 27.86
CA PHE A 102 24.45 6.47 28.56
C PHE A 102 25.06 6.64 29.96
N GLY A 103 25.28 7.89 30.37
CA GLY A 103 25.84 8.24 31.68
C GLY A 103 25.95 9.75 31.87
N LEU A 104 26.58 10.16 32.97
CA LEU A 104 26.66 11.56 33.42
C LEU A 104 27.36 12.51 32.43
N LEU A 105 28.28 12.00 31.60
CA LEU A 105 29.05 12.78 30.62
C LEU A 105 28.71 12.43 29.17
N SER A 106 27.74 11.56 28.93
CA SER A 106 27.37 11.12 27.58
C SER A 106 26.31 12.03 26.96
N SER A 107 26.04 11.83 25.67
CA SER A 107 24.86 12.40 25.02
C SER A 107 23.58 12.00 25.78
N PRO A 108 22.59 12.91 25.92
CA PRO A 108 21.32 12.56 26.53
C PRO A 108 20.59 11.49 25.71
N SER A 109 19.86 10.61 26.39
CA SER A 109 19.03 9.59 25.76
C SER A 109 17.60 10.08 25.56
N VAL A 110 16.98 9.72 24.45
CA VAL A 110 15.55 9.89 24.17
C VAL A 110 14.89 8.53 23.97
N LEU A 111 13.60 8.42 24.29
CA LEU A 111 12.82 7.20 24.11
C LEU A 111 12.13 7.20 22.75
N CYS A 112 12.31 6.15 21.96
CA CYS A 112 11.54 5.97 20.73
C CYS A 112 10.09 5.62 21.06
N LEU A 113 9.13 6.35 20.49
CA LEU A 113 7.70 6.13 20.70
C LEU A 113 7.22 4.75 20.20
N ASP A 114 7.83 4.23 19.14
CA ASP A 114 7.34 3.00 18.50
C ASP A 114 7.91 1.72 19.12
N CYS A 115 9.22 1.68 19.37
CA CYS A 115 9.87 0.48 19.88
C CYS A 115 10.19 0.54 21.38
N CYS A 116 9.92 1.67 22.04
CA CYS A 116 10.18 1.89 23.46
C CYS A 116 11.65 1.68 23.87
N MET A 117 12.59 1.75 22.93
CA MET A 117 14.03 1.66 23.17
C MET A 117 14.67 3.05 23.21
N LYS A 118 15.73 3.20 24.01
CA LYS A 118 16.49 4.43 24.11
C LYS A 118 17.51 4.57 22.96
N VAL A 119 17.62 5.79 22.45
CA VAL A 119 18.66 6.20 21.49
C VAL A 119 19.29 7.53 21.93
N CYS A 120 20.52 7.81 21.52
CA CYS A 120 21.09 9.14 21.68
C CYS A 120 20.40 10.13 20.72
N THR A 121 20.47 11.42 21.01
CA THR A 121 19.84 12.47 20.18
C THR A 121 20.35 12.49 18.73
N LYS A 122 21.56 11.98 18.44
CA LYS A 122 22.09 11.82 17.06
C LYS A 122 21.44 10.66 16.30
N CYS A 123 20.91 9.67 17.01
CA CYS A 123 20.26 8.48 16.49
C CYS A 123 18.72 8.55 16.61
N GLY A 124 18.20 9.60 17.25
CA GLY A 124 16.79 9.95 17.32
C GLY A 124 16.42 11.01 16.27
N ILE A 125 15.15 11.03 15.92
CA ILE A 125 14.51 12.04 15.08
C ILE A 125 13.36 12.62 15.90
N GLU A 126 13.35 13.94 16.04
CA GLU A 126 12.28 14.69 16.68
C GLU A 126 11.17 14.94 15.65
N THR A 127 9.95 14.49 15.96
CA THR A 127 8.77 14.71 15.13
C THR A 127 7.80 15.65 15.84
N ALA A 128 7.22 16.59 15.09
CA ALA A 128 6.22 17.50 15.61
C ALA A 128 4.90 16.73 15.85
N GLY A 129 4.51 16.56 17.12
CA GLY A 129 3.24 15.94 17.49
C GLY A 129 2.06 16.92 17.42
N SER A 130 0.84 16.38 17.27
CA SER A 130 -0.44 17.13 17.24
C SER A 130 -0.68 18.05 18.46
N HIS A 131 -0.05 17.76 19.62
CA HIS A 131 -0.32 18.44 20.90
C HIS A 131 0.87 19.20 21.53
N LYS A 132 1.73 19.85 20.72
CA LYS A 132 2.86 20.69 21.19
C LYS A 132 3.93 19.98 22.05
N ARG A 133 3.90 18.64 22.15
CA ARG A 133 4.97 17.85 22.76
C ARG A 133 5.83 17.23 21.66
N ALA A 134 7.14 17.41 21.77
CA ALA A 134 8.12 16.74 20.93
C ALA A 134 7.98 15.22 21.06
N GLN A 135 7.78 14.54 19.94
CA GLN A 135 7.80 13.08 19.87
C GLN A 135 9.14 12.64 19.30
N TRP A 136 9.65 11.50 19.75
CA TRP A 136 10.96 11.00 19.32
C TRP A 136 10.85 9.62 18.72
N LEU A 137 11.56 9.40 17.62
CA LEU A 137 11.71 8.10 16.97
C LEU A 137 13.17 7.76 16.78
N CYS A 138 13.53 6.49 16.91
CA CYS A 138 14.82 6.06 16.39
C CYS A 138 14.78 6.13 14.85
N LYS A 139 15.96 6.30 14.22
CA LYS A 139 16.05 6.34 12.75
C LYS A 139 15.39 5.14 12.05
N ILE A 140 15.45 3.94 12.64
CA ILE A 140 14.79 2.74 12.10
C ILE A 140 13.26 2.91 12.09
N CYS A 141 12.67 3.35 13.20
CA CYS A 141 11.22 3.52 13.31
C CYS A 141 10.72 4.70 12.46
N SER A 142 11.51 5.78 12.35
CA SER A 142 11.19 6.88 11.43
C SER A 142 11.16 6.42 9.98
N GLU A 143 12.21 5.71 9.53
CA GLU A 143 12.30 5.17 8.17
C GLU A 143 11.13 4.20 7.89
N ARG A 144 10.77 3.35 8.86
CA ARG A 144 9.61 2.45 8.73
C ARG A 144 8.31 3.23 8.49
N ARG A 145 8.11 4.35 9.19
CA ARG A 145 6.90 5.18 9.08
C ARG A 145 6.79 5.90 7.73
N GLU A 146 7.92 6.35 7.19
CA GLU A 146 7.99 6.92 5.84
C GLU A 146 7.68 5.87 4.77
N GLY A 147 8.17 4.64 4.97
CA GLY A 147 7.94 3.52 4.04
C GLY A 147 6.50 2.98 4.01
N SER A 148 5.74 3.08 5.10
CA SER A 148 4.36 2.56 5.16
C SER A 148 3.33 3.47 4.51
N GLY A 149 3.69 4.71 4.14
CA GLY A 149 2.72 5.74 3.80
C GLY A 149 1.82 6.08 5.00
N SER A 150 1.40 7.33 5.12
CA SER A 150 0.28 7.66 6.00
C SER A 150 -0.97 7.04 5.39
N SER A 151 -1.34 5.83 5.83
CA SER A 151 -2.67 5.26 5.60
C SER A 151 -3.68 5.95 6.51
#